data_AF-A0A0Q5SB71-F1
#
_entry.id   AF-A0A0Q5SB71-F1
#
_cell.length_a   1.000
_cell.length_b   1.000
_cell.length_c   1.000
_cell.angle_alpha   90.00
_cell.angle_beta   90.00
_cell.angle_gamma   90.00
#
_symmetry.space_group_name_H-M   'P 1'
#
loop_
_entity.id
_entity.type
_entity.pdbx_description
1 polymer ?
#
loop_
_entity_poly.entity_id
_entity_poly.type
_entity_poly.pdbx_seq_one_letter_code
_entity_poly.pdbx_strand_id
1 'polypeptide(L)'
;MSDDSLSRELTDLLRGVAGVVDVFDAHPVVEGAVRVVAAGLDLAGSTGLVEVERSGSSVSVTAHVATALDTPTPETLARAADALREHLASAGLSRDDVVVSVSARLVDAPR
;
A
#
# COMPACT_ATOMS: atom_id res chain seq x y z
N MET A 1 13.33 10.13 -4.59
CA MET A 1 11.91 9.80 -4.80
C MET A 1 11.13 10.33 -3.60
N SER A 2 9.97 10.95 -3.80
CA SER A 2 9.10 11.39 -2.70
C SER A 2 8.23 10.24 -2.22
N ASP A 3 7.74 10.34 -0.98
CA ASP A 3 6.87 9.32 -0.39
C ASP A 3 5.51 9.26 -1.09
N ASP A 4 4.99 10.39 -1.56
CA ASP A 4 3.78 10.40 -2.39
C ASP A 4 3.97 9.67 -3.72
N SER A 5 5.14 9.79 -4.36
CA SER A 5 5.41 9.06 -5.61
C SER A 5 5.56 7.56 -5.33
N LEU A 6 6.29 7.20 -4.28
CA LEU A 6 6.47 5.82 -3.87
C LEU A 6 5.13 5.16 -3.48
N SER A 7 4.31 5.85 -2.69
CA SER A 7 2.98 5.39 -2.28
C SER A 7 2.09 5.03 -3.47
N ARG A 8 2.13 5.81 -4.56
CA ARG A 8 1.39 5.50 -5.80
C ARG A 8 1.92 4.25 -6.48
N GLU A 9 3.23 4.17 -6.67
CA GLU A 9 3.87 3.02 -7.32
C GLU A 9 3.56 1.73 -6.56
N LEU A 10 3.62 1.76 -5.22
CA LEU A 10 3.28 0.61 -4.38
C LEU A 10 1.79 0.27 -4.46
N THR A 11 0.91 1.27 -4.56
CA THR A 11 -0.53 1.05 -4.74
C THR A 11 -0.81 0.35 -6.07
N ASP A 12 -0.20 0.80 -7.16
CA ASP A 12 -0.38 0.22 -8.49
C ASP A 12 0.26 -1.18 -8.59
N LEU A 13 1.40 -1.39 -7.95
CA LEU A 13 2.03 -2.69 -7.82
C LEU A 13 1.10 -3.70 -7.14
N LEU A 14 0.48 -3.32 -6.01
CA LEU A 14 -0.41 -4.20 -5.25
C LEU A 14 -1.67 -4.59 -6.04
N ARG A 15 -2.21 -3.69 -6.85
CA ARG A 15 -3.33 -4.00 -7.76
C ARG A 15 -2.97 -5.03 -8.82
N GLY A 16 -1.68 -5.19 -9.13
CA GLY A 16 -1.16 -6.23 -10.03
C GLY A 16 -0.93 -7.59 -9.37
N VAL A 17 -1.02 -7.71 -8.04
CA VAL A 17 -0.73 -8.96 -7.32
C VAL A 17 -1.91 -9.92 -7.46
N ALA A 18 -1.63 -11.13 -7.94
CA ALA A 18 -2.64 -12.18 -8.09
C ALA A 18 -3.33 -12.51 -6.75
N GLY A 19 -4.66 -12.35 -6.73
CA GLY A 19 -5.52 -12.54 -5.58
C GLY A 19 -5.85 -11.25 -4.82
N VAL A 20 -5.20 -10.12 -5.10
CA VAL A 20 -5.62 -8.80 -4.61
C VAL A 20 -6.76 -8.30 -5.48
N VAL A 21 -7.89 -7.92 -4.86
CA VAL A 21 -9.07 -7.39 -5.57
C VAL A 21 -9.25 -5.90 -5.38
N ASP A 22 -8.75 -5.34 -4.28
CA ASP A 22 -8.76 -3.90 -4.02
C ASP A 22 -7.66 -3.51 -3.03
N VAL A 23 -7.30 -2.23 -2.99
CA VAL A 23 -6.35 -1.64 -2.05
C VAL A 23 -7.07 -0.51 -1.31
N PHE A 24 -6.99 -0.51 0.01
CA PHE A 24 -7.60 0.52 0.87
C PHE A 24 -6.56 1.48 1.39
N ASP A 25 -7.02 2.68 1.73
CA ASP A 25 -6.22 3.70 2.38
C ASP A 25 -5.68 3.17 3.72
N ALA A 26 -4.35 3.07 3.82
CA ALA A 26 -3.63 2.64 5.01
C ALA A 26 -3.30 3.79 5.95
N HIS A 27 -3.49 5.05 5.53
CA HIS A 27 -3.16 6.21 6.37
C HIS A 27 -4.07 6.29 7.62
N PRO A 28 -3.54 6.76 8.76
CA PRO A 28 -4.32 6.98 9.97
C PRO A 28 -5.51 7.90 9.70
N VAL A 29 -6.68 7.59 10.30
CA VAL A 29 -7.96 8.30 10.06
C VAL A 29 -7.86 9.81 10.28
N VAL A 30 -6.96 10.25 11.17
CA VAL A 30 -6.72 11.68 11.46
C VAL A 30 -6.08 12.40 10.27
N GLU A 31 -5.22 11.72 9.50
CA GLU A 31 -4.67 12.24 8.24
C GLU A 31 -5.61 11.98 7.05
N GLY A 32 -6.37 10.89 7.07
CA GLY A 32 -7.36 10.57 6.05
C GLY A 32 -8.43 11.66 5.91
N ALA A 33 -8.88 12.26 7.02
CA ALA A 33 -9.83 13.38 6.99
C ALA A 33 -9.25 14.63 6.30
N VAL A 34 -7.96 14.92 6.47
CA VAL A 34 -7.28 16.05 5.80
C VAL A 34 -7.14 15.79 4.30
N ARG A 35 -6.85 14.54 3.89
CA ARG A 35 -6.79 14.15 2.47
C ARG A 35 -8.14 14.16 1.78
N VAL A 36 -9.23 13.80 2.47
CA VAL A 36 -10.60 13.90 1.92
C VAL A 36 -10.97 15.36 1.64
N VAL A 37 -10.59 16.28 2.54
CA VAL A 37 -10.78 17.73 2.31
C VAL A 37 -9.91 18.23 1.15
N ALA A 38 -8.68 17.73 1.02
CA ALA A 38 -7.79 18.05 -0.11
C ALA A 38 -8.29 17.47 -1.45
N ALA A 39 -8.91 16.29 -1.46
CA ALA A 39 -9.50 15.67 -2.65
C ALA A 39 -10.73 16.43 -3.16
N GLY A 40 -11.46 17.13 -2.28
CA GLY A 40 -12.50 18.09 -2.66
C GLY A 40 -11.98 19.38 -3.30
N LEU A 41 -10.67 19.62 -3.24
CA LEU A 41 -9.95 20.77 -3.78
C LEU A 41 -8.99 20.34 -4.89
N ASP A 42 -9.53 19.77 -5.97
CA ASP A 42 -8.86 19.61 -7.28
C ASP A 42 -7.44 18.96 -7.26
N LEU A 43 -7.15 18.09 -6.28
CA LEU A 43 -6.01 17.16 -6.24
C LEU A 43 -6.44 15.73 -6.64
N ALA A 44 -7.48 15.60 -7.48
CA ALA A 44 -8.07 14.32 -7.89
C ALA A 44 -7.16 13.45 -8.79
N GLY A 45 -5.90 13.82 -8.96
CA GLY A 45 -4.85 12.97 -9.48
C GLY A 45 -3.99 12.43 -8.36
N SER A 46 -4.33 11.23 -7.86
CA SER A 46 -3.33 10.30 -7.32
C SER A 46 -2.80 10.57 -5.89
N THR A 47 -3.65 10.36 -4.88
CA THR A 47 -3.19 10.01 -3.52
C THR A 47 -2.92 8.51 -3.49
N GLY A 48 -1.65 8.11 -3.32
CA GLY A 48 -1.36 6.69 -3.07
C GLY A 48 -2.02 6.22 -1.77
N LEU A 49 -2.42 4.96 -1.73
CA LEU A 49 -3.19 4.36 -0.63
C LEU A 49 -2.30 3.62 0.36
N VAL A 50 -1.08 3.29 -0.07
CA VAL A 50 -0.05 2.69 0.77
C VAL A 50 0.60 3.78 1.60
N GLU A 51 0.62 3.61 2.91
CA GLU A 51 1.31 4.53 3.80
C GLU A 51 2.82 4.23 3.75
N VAL A 52 3.62 5.29 3.61
CA VAL A 52 5.08 5.23 3.64
C VAL A 52 5.56 6.19 4.72
N GLU A 53 6.25 5.65 5.72
CA GLU A 53 6.85 6.44 6.80
C GLU A 53 8.36 6.24 6.79
N ARG A 54 9.11 7.34 6.78
CA ARG A 54 10.57 7.31 6.93
C ARG A 54 10.97 7.80 8.33
N SER A 55 11.73 6.98 9.05
CA SER A 55 12.28 7.35 10.35
C SER A 55 13.77 7.02 10.40
N GLY A 56 14.61 8.06 10.32
CA GLY A 56 16.06 7.90 10.25
C GLY A 56 16.49 7.17 8.97
N SER A 57 17.18 6.04 9.11
CA SER A 57 17.53 5.16 7.99
C SER A 57 16.42 4.17 7.61
N SER A 58 15.40 4.00 8.45
CA SER A 58 14.35 3.01 8.27
C SER A 58 13.19 3.53 7.42
N VAL A 59 12.60 2.65 6.61
CA VAL A 59 11.37 2.88 5.86
C VAL A 59 10.32 1.85 6.27
N SER A 60 9.18 2.33 6.78
CA SER A 60 8.01 1.52 7.06
C SER A 60 6.99 1.69 5.94
N VAL A 61 6.43 0.57 5.47
CA VAL A 61 5.40 0.52 4.44
C VAL A 61 4.20 -0.24 4.99
N THR A 62 3.05 0.42 5.06
CA THR A 62 1.78 -0.18 5.50
C THR A 62 0.80 -0.23 4.34
N ALA A 63 0.27 -1.42 4.07
CA ALA A 63 -0.72 -1.65 3.03
C ALA A 63 -1.95 -2.39 3.56
N HIS A 64 -3.12 -2.04 3.05
CA HIS A 64 -4.38 -2.70 3.32
C HIS A 64 -4.97 -3.22 2.01
N VAL A 65 -5.22 -4.52 1.91
CA VAL A 65 -5.69 -5.16 0.66
C VAL A 65 -6.96 -5.97 0.90
N ALA A 66 -7.87 -5.98 -0.07
CA ALA A 66 -8.88 -7.03 -0.15
C ALA A 66 -8.32 -8.20 -0.96
N THR A 67 -8.61 -9.43 -0.52
CA THR A 67 -8.23 -10.64 -1.25
C THR A 67 -9.44 -11.35 -1.83
N ALA A 68 -9.28 -11.98 -2.98
CA ALA A 68 -10.31 -12.80 -3.61
C ALA A 68 -10.66 -14.01 -2.73
N LEU A 69 -11.93 -14.43 -2.72
CA LEU A 69 -12.42 -15.54 -1.90
C LEU A 69 -11.98 -16.92 -2.42
N ASP A 70 -11.63 -17.01 -3.70
CA ASP A 70 -11.18 -18.24 -4.37
C ASP A 70 -9.68 -18.50 -4.19
N THR A 71 -8.95 -17.53 -3.59
CA THR A 71 -7.52 -17.59 -3.40
C THR A 71 -7.21 -17.54 -1.90
N PRO A 72 -6.34 -18.43 -1.39
CA PRO A 72 -5.92 -18.36 0.01
C PRO A 72 -5.34 -16.98 0.39
N THR A 73 -5.96 -16.32 1.37
CA THR A 73 -5.56 -15.00 1.86
C THR A 73 -4.12 -14.96 2.37
N PRO A 74 -3.61 -15.93 3.16
CA PRO A 74 -2.23 -15.89 3.66
C PRO A 74 -1.19 -15.86 2.53
N GLU A 75 -1.38 -16.67 1.50
CA GLU A 75 -0.51 -16.77 0.33
C GLU A 75 -0.58 -15.51 -0.52
N THR A 76 -1.76 -14.89 -0.61
CA THR A 76 -1.93 -13.60 -1.28
C THR A 76 -1.20 -12.49 -0.54
N LEU A 77 -1.29 -12.45 0.79
CA LEU A 77 -0.56 -11.48 1.62
C LEU A 77 0.96 -11.68 1.53
N ALA A 78 1.43 -12.94 1.50
CA ALA A 78 2.84 -13.24 1.32
C ALA A 78 3.35 -12.72 -0.03
N ARG A 79 2.63 -13.00 -1.13
CA ARG A 79 2.96 -12.48 -2.46
C ARG A 79 2.98 -10.95 -2.50
N ALA A 80 1.99 -10.31 -1.87
CA ALA A 80 1.92 -8.85 -1.79
C ALA A 80 3.13 -8.27 -1.03
N ALA A 81 3.48 -8.86 0.12
CA ALA A 81 4.64 -8.43 0.89
C ALA A 81 5.97 -8.63 0.14
N ASP A 82 6.10 -9.74 -0.59
CA ASP A 82 7.31 -10.02 -1.37
C ASP A 82 7.45 -9.07 -2.57
N ALA A 83 6.34 -8.80 -3.29
CA ALA A 83 6.33 -7.81 -4.37
C ALA A 83 6.77 -6.42 -3.87
N LEU A 84 6.24 -5.97 -2.72
CA LEU A 84 6.65 -4.71 -2.10
C LEU A 84 8.14 -4.70 -1.76
N ARG A 85 8.67 -5.77 -1.14
CA ARG A 85 10.09 -5.88 -0.79
C ARG A 85 10.99 -5.88 -2.02
N GLU A 86 10.60 -6.55 -3.10
CA GLU A 86 11.36 -6.58 -4.35
C GLU A 86 11.40 -5.20 -5.01
N HIS A 87 10.27 -4.49 -5.06
CA HIS A 87 10.20 -3.13 -5.60
C HIS A 87 11.02 -2.14 -4.77
N LEU A 88 10.97 -2.23 -3.44
CA LEU A 88 11.76 -1.36 -2.57
C LEU A 88 13.27 -1.63 -2.70
N ALA A 89 13.65 -2.91 -2.85
CA ALA A 89 15.04 -3.27 -3.11
C ALA A 89 15.54 -2.77 -4.47
N SER A 90 14.73 -2.85 -5.53
CA SER A 90 15.09 -2.34 -6.86
C SER A 90 15.16 -0.81 -6.88
N ALA A 91 14.40 -0.12 -6.01
CA ALA A 91 14.49 1.31 -5.75
C ALA A 91 15.71 1.72 -4.90
N GLY A 92 16.57 0.77 -4.50
CA GLY A 92 17.82 1.02 -3.77
C GLY A 92 17.67 1.12 -2.25
N LEU A 93 16.54 0.71 -1.68
CA LEU A 93 16.37 0.59 -0.24
C LEU A 93 16.92 -0.75 0.25
N SER A 94 17.76 -0.71 1.30
CA SER A 94 18.29 -1.92 1.92
C SER A 94 17.15 -2.72 2.55
N ARG A 95 17.17 -4.05 2.38
CA ARG A 95 16.17 -4.94 3.01
C ARG A 95 16.18 -4.85 4.54
N ASP A 96 17.34 -4.58 5.13
CA ASP A 96 17.50 -4.49 6.58
C ASP A 96 16.90 -3.20 7.17
N ASP A 97 16.70 -2.19 6.31
CA ASP A 97 16.14 -0.90 6.68
C ASP A 97 14.63 -0.80 6.36
N VAL A 98 14.03 -1.85 5.80
CA VAL A 98 12.65 -1.84 5.30
C VAL A 98 11.76 -2.76 6.12
N VAL A 99 10.69 -2.18 6.67
CA VAL A 99 9.61 -2.92 7.32
C VAL A 99 8.38 -2.86 6.43
N VAL A 100 7.82 -4.03 6.08
CA VAL A 100 6.59 -4.14 5.29
C VAL A 100 5.50 -4.78 6.13
N SER A 101 4.38 -4.08 6.29
CA SER A 101 3.16 -4.54 6.94
C SER A 101 2.04 -4.60 5.91
N VAL A 102 1.51 -5.79 5.65
CA VAL A 102 0.35 -5.98 4.77
C VAL A 102 -0.76 -6.64 5.57
N SER A 103 -1.93 -6.01 5.62
CA SER A 103 -3.11 -6.57 6.26
C SER A 103 -4.24 -6.79 5.26
N ALA A 104 -4.98 -7.88 5.44
CA ALA A 104 -6.18 -8.14 4.66
C ALA A 104 -7.40 -7.46 5.30
N ARG A 105 -8.28 -6.92 4.46
CA ARG A 105 -9.66 -6.57 4.82
C ARG A 105 -10.62 -7.46 4.06
N LEU A 106 -11.58 -8.04 4.78
CA LEU A 106 -12.68 -8.75 4.17
C LEU A 106 -13.72 -7.72 3.70
N VAL A 107 -14.11 -7.78 2.43
CA VAL A 107 -15.20 -6.97 1.88
C VAL A 107 -16.29 -7.88 1.34
N ASP A 108 -17.54 -7.60 1.70
CA ASP A 108 -18.72 -8.39 1.30
C ASP A 108 -19.04 -8.26 -0.20
N ALA A 109 -18.49 -7.25 -0.87
CA ALA A 109 -18.54 -7.07 -2.32
C ALA A 109 -17.37 -6.18 -2.81
N PRO A 110 -16.63 -6.56 -3.87
CA PRO A 110 -15.76 -5.61 -4.57
C PRO A 110 -16.64 -4.52 -5.21
N ARG A 111 -16.29 -3.25 -5.01
CA ARG A 111 -16.98 -2.11 -5.66
C ARG A 111 -16.45 -1.87 -7.06
#